data_AF-A0A1C5K5M5-F1
#
_entry.id   AF-A0A1C5K5M5-F1
#
_cell.length_a   1.000
_cell.length_b   1.000
_cell.length_c   1.000
_cell.angle_alpha   90.00
_cell.angle_beta   90.00
_cell.angle_gamma   90.00
#
_symmetry.space_group_name_H-M   'P 1'
#
loop_
_entity.id
_entity.type
_entity.pdbx_description
1 polymer ?
#
loop_
_entity_poly.entity_id
_entity_poly.type
_entity_poly.pdbx_seq_one_letter_code
_entity_poly.pdbx_strand_id
1 'polypeptide(L)' 'MNVLLRGGPGDGQAVPGGGETVVWQACLYEITPEFGRRHGRDLRVYRHRPDCCEPYGRGAEDRCE' A
#
# COMPACT_ATOMS: atom_id res chain seq x y z
N MET A 1 8.80 -2.29 10.87
CA MET A 1 7.68 -1.52 11.45
C MET A 1 6.41 -1.93 10.72
N ASN A 2 5.20 -1.64 11.21
CA ASN A 2 3.99 -1.83 10.41
C ASN A 2 3.58 -0.50 9.78
N VAL A 3 3.04 -0.55 8.56
CA VAL A 3 2.54 0.59 7.80
C VAL A 3 1.07 0.37 7.44
N LEU A 4 0.31 1.45 7.32
CA LEU A 4 -1.11 1.39 6.96
C LEU A 4 -1.27 1.68 5.47
N LEU A 5 -1.83 0.74 4.73
CA LEU A 5 -2.10 0.90 3.31
C LEU A 5 -3.38 1.72 3.10
N ARG A 6 -3.36 2.62 2.11
CA ARG A 6 -4.48 3.46 1.73
C ARG A 6 -4.73 3.42 0.21
N GLY A 7 -5.97 3.19 -0.17
CA GLY A 7 -6.40 3.02 -1.56
C GLY A 7 -6.04 1.65 -2.14
N GLY A 8 -6.66 1.36 -3.29
CA GLY A 8 -6.48 0.10 -4.00
C GLY A 8 -6.90 -1.14 -3.17
N PRO A 9 -6.50 -2.34 -3.62
CA PRO A 9 -6.94 -3.60 -3.03
C PRO A 9 -6.54 -3.81 -1.56
N GLY A 10 -5.46 -3.16 -1.12
CA GLY A 10 -4.94 -3.24 0.24
C GLY A 10 -5.49 -2.21 1.23
N ASP A 11 -6.48 -1.36 0.87
CA ASP A 11 -6.93 -0.28 1.76
C ASP A 11 -7.27 -0.75 3.18
N GLY A 12 -6.73 -0.03 4.17
CA GLY A 12 -6.93 -0.32 5.59
C GLY A 12 -6.07 -1.48 6.12
N GLN A 13 -5.32 -2.20 5.28
CA GLN A 13 -4.40 -3.24 5.74
C GLN A 13 -3.18 -2.65 6.43
N ALA A 14 -2.68 -3.37 7.42
CA ALA A 14 -1.49 -3.02 8.18
C ALA A 14 -0.49 -4.13 7.97
N VAL A 15 0.60 -3.79 7.32
CA VAL A 15 1.55 -4.77 6.80
C VAL A 15 2.95 -4.44 7.30
N PRO A 16 3.82 -5.45 7.46
CA PRO A 16 5.22 -5.19 7.76
C PRO A 16 5.86 -4.41 6.62
N GLY A 17 6.54 -3.32 6.95
CA GLY A 17 7.15 -2.44 5.97
C GLY A 17 8.04 -1.35 6.58
N GLY A 18 8.64 -0.57 5.68
CA GLY A 18 9.52 0.56 5.98
C GLY A 18 10.36 0.95 4.76
N GLY A 19 10.69 2.23 4.63
CA GLY A 19 11.36 2.78 3.45
C GLY A 19 10.48 3.76 2.69
N GLU A 20 10.74 3.94 1.40
CA GLU A 20 9.96 4.84 0.55
C GLU A 20 8.75 4.15 -0.10
N THR A 21 8.82 2.83 -0.29
CA THR A 21 7.75 2.03 -0.89
C THR A 21 7.58 0.67 -0.22
N VAL A 22 6.40 0.09 -0.36
CA VAL A 22 6.05 -1.28 0.06
C VAL A 22 5.22 -1.93 -1.03
N VAL A 23 5.49 -3.21 -1.30
CA VAL A 23 4.67 -4.02 -2.22
C VAL A 23 3.72 -4.88 -1.39
N TRP A 24 2.45 -4.89 -1.78
CA TRP A 24 1.44 -5.76 -1.20
C TRP A 24 0.67 -6.46 -2.32
N GLN A 25 0.71 -7.81 -2.32
CA GLN A 25 0.29 -8.61 -3.47
C GLN A 25 1.03 -8.13 -4.74
N ALA A 26 0.31 -7.74 -5.79
CA ALA A 26 0.86 -7.18 -7.02
C ALA A 26 0.93 -5.64 -7.03
N CYS A 27 0.49 -4.97 -5.96
CA CYS A 27 0.36 -3.52 -5.91
C CYS A 27 1.52 -2.86 -5.16
N LEU A 28 1.98 -1.72 -5.68
CA LEU A 28 3.01 -0.87 -5.09
C LEU A 28 2.32 0.25 -4.30
N TYR A 29 2.85 0.54 -3.12
CA TYR A 29 2.41 1.61 -2.25
C TYR A 29 3.60 2.50 -1.88
N GLU A 30 3.42 3.82 -1.92
CA GLU A 30 4.46 4.79 -1.57
C GLU A 30 4.19 5.46 -0.22
N ILE A 31 5.26 5.78 0.50
CA ILE A 31 5.20 6.48 1.78
C ILE A 31 4.55 7.87 1.61
N THR A 32 3.66 8.24 2.52
CA THR A 32 3.13 9.61 2.60
C THR A 32 3.64 10.31 3.88
N PRO A 33 3.48 11.63 4.02
CA PRO A 33 3.75 12.30 5.29
C PRO A 33 2.68 12.02 6.36
N GLU A 34 1.61 11.31 6.02
CA GLU A 34 0.45 11.11 6.90
C GLU A 34 0.62 9.90 7.82
N PHE A 35 -0.09 9.95 8.96
CA PHE A 35 -0.24 8.82 9.86
C PHE A 35 -1.71 8.49 10.03
N GLY A 36 -2.01 7.20 10.04
CA GLY A 36 -3.35 6.68 10.23
C GLY A 36 -3.40 5.82 11.49
N ARG A 37 -4.51 5.90 12.21
CA ARG A 37 -4.69 5.14 13.45
C ARG A 37 -5.42 3.84 13.19
N ARG A 38 -4.78 2.72 13.55
CA ARG A 38 -5.40 1.39 13.46
C ARG A 38 -5.17 0.60 14.74
N HIS A 39 -6.23 0.03 15.29
CA HIS A 39 -6.22 -0.70 16.57
C HIS A 39 -5.50 0.06 17.70
N GLY A 40 -5.70 1.38 17.76
CA GLY A 40 -5.10 2.25 18.79
C GLY A 40 -3.62 2.59 18.60
N ARG A 41 -3.00 2.21 17.46
CA ARG A 41 -1.61 2.55 17.13
C ARG A 41 -1.57 3.48 15.92
N ASP A 42 -0.71 4.49 15.98
CA ASP A 42 -0.39 5.35 14.84
C ASP A 42 0.59 4.65 13.91
N LEU A 43 0.18 4.48 12.66
CA LEU A 43 0.95 3.81 11.61
C LEU A 43 1.21 4.80 10.47
N ARG A 44 2.41 4.75 9.90
CA ARG A 44 2.73 5.54 8.71
C ARG A 44 1.83 5.10 7.56
N VAL A 45 1.19 6.06 6.89
CA VAL A 45 0.33 5.78 5.74
C VAL A 45 1.18 5.60 4.49
N TYR A 46 0.84 4.56 3.73
CA TYR A 46 1.39 4.28 2.41
C TYR A 46 0.23 4.26 1.43
N ARG A 47 0.32 5.04 0.35
CA ARG A 47 -0.76 5.21 -0.61
C ARG A 47 -0.52 4.36 -1.86
N HIS A 48 -1.58 3.74 -2.35
CA HIS A 48 -1.56 2.94 -3.56
C HIS A 48 -1.07 3.76 -4.76
N ARG A 49 -0.07 3.22 -5.47
CA ARG A 49 0.40 3.73 -6.76
C ARG A 49 -0.54 3.23 -7.85
N PRO A 50 -1.24 4.10 -8.59
CA PRO A 50 -2.14 3.67 -9.66
C PRO A 50 -1.39 2.97 -10.81
N ASP A 51 -0.11 3.31 -11.01
CA ASP A 51 0.82 2.73 -11.99
C ASP A 51 1.41 1.38 -11.54
N CYS A 52 0.97 0.82 -10.40
CA CYS A 52 1.59 -0.40 -9.87
C CYS A 52 1.49 -1.63 -10.78
N CYS A 53 0.52 -1.64 -11.71
CA CYS A 53 0.26 -2.79 -12.59
C CYS A 53 0.99 -2.69 -13.95
N GLU A 54 1.53 -1.51 -14.30
CA GLU A 54 2.29 -1.27 -15.55
C GLU A 54 3.68 -1.96 -15.59
N PRO A 55 4.52 -1.90 -14.54
CA PRO A 55 5.87 -2.46 -14.63
C PRO A 55 5.94 -3.99 -14.64
N TYR A 56 4.85 -4.70 -14.29
CA TYR A 56 4.81 -6.17 -14.28
C TYR A 56 3.87 -6.79 -15.33
N GLY A 57 3.20 -5.97 -16.16
CA GLY A 57 2.26 -6.45 -17.19
C GLY A 57 1.01 -7.14 -16.63
N ARG A 58 0.67 -6.93 -15.35
CA ARG A 58 -0.39 -7.67 -14.62
C ARG A 58 -1.68 -6.88 -14.41
N GLY A 59 -1.93 -5.86 -15.23
CA GLY A 59 -3.13 -5.02 -15.12
C GLY A 59 -4.47 -5.78 -15.19
N ALA A 60 -4.49 -7.02 -15.70
CA ALA A 60 -5.72 -7.79 -15.92
C ALA A 60 -5.92 -8.99 -14.98
N GLU A 61 -4.86 -9.54 -14.37
CA GLU A 61 -4.95 -10.84 -13.64
C GLU A 61 -5.12 -10.69 -12.12
N ASP A 62 -4.63 -9.60 -11.53
CA ASP A 62 -4.53 -9.43 -10.07
C ASP A 62 -5.61 -8.50 -9.46
N ARG A 63 -6.67 -8.15 -10.22
CA ARG A 63 -7.75 -7.25 -9.79
C ARG A 63 -7.23 -5.93 -9.22
N CYS A 64 -6.50 -5.18 -10.04
CA CYS A 64 -6.32 -3.74 -9.82
C CYS A 64 -7.68 -3.03 -10.06
N GLU A 65 -8.69 -3.35 -9.25
CA GLU A 65 -10.04 -2.76 -9.24
C GLU A 65 -10.24 -1.89 -8.00
#